data_AF-A0A851DXB8-F1
#
_entry.id   AF-A0A851DXB8-F1
#
_cell.length_a   1.000
_cell.length_b   1.000
_cell.length_c   1.000
_cell.angle_alpha   90.00
_cell.angle_beta   90.00
_cell.angle_gamma   90.00
#
_symmetry.space_group_name_H-M   'P 1'
#
loop_
_entity.id
_entity.type
_entity.pdbx_description
1 polymer ?
#
loop_
_entity_poly.entity_id
_entity_poly.type
_entity_poly.pdbx_seq_one_letter_code
_entity_poly.pdbx_strand_id
1 'polypeptide(L)'
;QAIEHQLKICGYKSNVDVVALYLARHLSQFPKLRYLWINNNKIQDLTFLVKNYCLTELYLNNNELTDISGALRHLCSLQILFLHKNELKNLGKTVKELKGMISLQTLNLFQNPLAYDPDYRLYVIYFLPSVQLLDRKLVTQRERESAIHLCNPKRAWVMQSVAFGKRVDTSLRTTVGSSRCPQPARRPIVPSGHEFGNNTNKVPFEDPEDAVLVRATTRSLMEFSSVDWNKVATCQERRLKNKAEEPLEKLTVQFK
;
A
#
# COMPACT_ATOMS: atom_id res chain seq x y z
N GLN A 1 42.44 -1.15 -17.22
CA GLN A 1 42.73 -2.51 -17.73
C GLN A 1 41.49 -3.41 -17.85
N ALA A 2 40.85 -3.89 -16.76
CA ALA A 2 39.70 -4.82 -16.90
C ALA A 2 38.42 -4.19 -17.51
N ILE A 3 38.10 -2.94 -17.16
CA ILE A 3 36.96 -2.20 -17.74
C ILE A 3 37.22 -1.91 -19.23
N GLU A 4 38.41 -1.47 -19.61
CA GLU A 4 38.78 -1.18 -21.01
C GLU A 4 38.76 -2.43 -21.90
N HIS A 5 39.17 -3.58 -21.36
CA HIS A 5 39.08 -4.86 -22.07
C HIS A 5 37.62 -5.23 -22.33
N GLN A 6 36.73 -4.97 -21.37
CA GLN A 6 35.31 -5.23 -21.54
C GLN A 6 34.61 -4.24 -22.48
N LEU A 7 34.95 -2.96 -22.41
CA LEU A 7 34.45 -1.95 -23.36
C LEU A 7 34.81 -2.32 -24.80
N LYS A 8 36.02 -2.88 -25.01
CA LYS A 8 36.45 -3.45 -26.30
C LYS A 8 35.66 -4.70 -26.70
N ILE A 9 35.40 -5.63 -25.79
CA ILE A 9 34.59 -6.83 -26.07
C ILE A 9 33.14 -6.47 -26.42
N CYS A 10 32.54 -5.50 -25.73
CA CYS A 10 31.16 -5.09 -25.96
C CYS A 10 30.99 -4.07 -27.10
N GLY A 11 32.07 -3.61 -27.74
CA GLY A 11 32.03 -2.75 -28.92
C GLY A 11 31.58 -1.30 -28.68
N TYR A 12 31.62 -0.82 -27.43
CA TYR A 12 31.18 0.55 -27.11
C TYR A 12 32.24 1.59 -27.53
N LYS A 13 31.83 2.58 -28.32
CA LYS A 13 32.70 3.67 -28.83
C LYS A 13 32.89 4.82 -27.83
N SER A 14 31.98 4.97 -26.86
CA SER A 14 32.01 6.02 -25.83
C SER A 14 31.46 5.48 -24.51
N ASN A 15 32.00 5.96 -23.39
CA ASN A 15 31.55 5.58 -22.04
C ASN A 15 30.07 5.94 -21.80
N VAL A 16 29.49 6.87 -22.55
CA VAL A 16 28.08 7.29 -22.38
C VAL A 16 27.08 6.21 -22.80
N ASP A 17 27.50 5.27 -23.66
CA ASP A 17 26.63 4.27 -24.28
C ASP A 17 26.65 2.91 -23.56
N VAL A 18 27.42 2.80 -22.48
CA VAL A 18 27.63 1.52 -21.79
C VAL A 18 26.43 1.22 -20.90
N VAL A 19 25.70 0.18 -21.27
CA VAL A 19 24.45 -0.22 -20.61
C VAL A 19 24.67 -1.33 -19.58
N ALA A 20 25.79 -2.07 -19.68
CA ALA A 20 26.15 -3.20 -18.83
C ALA A 20 27.63 -3.22 -18.41
N LEU A 21 27.91 -3.43 -17.12
CA LEU A 21 29.28 -3.52 -16.56
C LEU A 21 29.41 -4.62 -15.51
N TYR A 22 30.63 -5.17 -15.38
CA TYR A 22 30.94 -6.27 -14.47
C TYR A 22 32.01 -5.95 -13.42
N LEU A 23 32.47 -4.68 -13.34
CA LEU A 23 33.48 -4.23 -12.39
C LEU A 23 33.11 -2.91 -11.71
N ALA A 24 33.44 -2.80 -10.42
CA ALA A 24 32.97 -1.75 -9.51
C ALA A 24 33.81 -0.46 -9.45
N ARG A 25 35.04 -0.44 -9.98
CA ARG A 25 36.02 0.57 -9.51
C ARG A 25 35.75 2.00 -9.96
N HIS A 26 35.02 2.25 -11.05
CA HIS A 26 34.70 3.61 -11.53
C HIS A 26 33.36 3.69 -12.30
N LEU A 27 32.22 3.56 -11.60
CA LEU A 27 30.89 3.62 -12.22
C LEU A 27 30.32 5.03 -12.42
N SER A 28 30.97 6.04 -11.84
CA SER A 28 30.56 7.45 -11.91
C SER A 28 30.57 8.04 -13.31
N GLN A 29 31.22 7.38 -14.28
CA GLN A 29 31.32 7.82 -15.67
C GLN A 29 30.18 7.29 -16.56
N PHE A 30 29.30 6.43 -16.01
CA PHE A 30 28.26 5.72 -16.75
C PHE A 30 26.85 6.11 -16.27
N PRO A 31 26.38 7.34 -16.55
CA PRO A 31 25.11 7.85 -16.02
C PRO A 31 23.88 7.08 -16.55
N LYS A 32 23.99 6.46 -17.73
CA LYS A 32 22.91 5.71 -18.39
C LYS A 32 22.95 4.20 -18.15
N LEU A 33 23.75 3.74 -17.18
CA LEU A 33 23.86 2.32 -16.87
C LEU A 33 22.51 1.76 -16.41
N ARG A 34 22.07 0.65 -17.03
CA ARG A 34 20.79 0.00 -16.70
C ARG A 34 20.98 -1.34 -16.01
N TYR A 35 22.00 -2.09 -16.44
CA TYR A 35 22.28 -3.43 -15.93
C TYR A 35 23.66 -3.43 -15.28
N LEU A 36 23.77 -3.95 -14.06
CA LEU A 36 25.05 -4.04 -13.37
C LEU A 36 25.23 -5.41 -12.71
N TRP A 37 26.27 -6.13 -13.14
CA TRP A 37 26.57 -7.48 -12.70
C TRP A 37 27.90 -7.55 -11.96
N ILE A 38 27.89 -7.38 -10.64
CA ILE A 38 29.12 -7.44 -9.83
C ILE A 38 29.04 -8.56 -8.78
N ASN A 39 28.65 -9.74 -9.26
CA ASN A 39 28.60 -10.95 -8.43
C ASN A 39 30.01 -11.47 -8.12
N ASN A 40 30.16 -12.21 -7.02
CA ASN A 40 31.40 -12.92 -6.64
C ASN A 40 32.60 -11.98 -6.46
N ASN A 41 32.38 -10.83 -5.83
CA ASN A 41 33.45 -9.91 -5.48
C ASN A 41 33.56 -9.78 -3.96
N LYS A 42 34.47 -8.95 -3.48
CA LYS A 42 34.64 -8.64 -2.05
C LYS A 42 34.17 -7.23 -1.74
N ILE A 43 32.97 -6.89 -2.24
CA ILE A 43 32.42 -5.56 -2.08
C ILE A 43 31.81 -5.44 -0.69
N GLN A 44 32.28 -4.46 0.07
CA GLN A 44 31.77 -4.13 1.40
C GLN A 44 30.88 -2.88 1.37
N ASP A 45 31.17 -1.93 0.47
CA ASP A 45 30.46 -0.66 0.33
C ASP A 45 29.93 -0.42 -1.09
N LEU A 46 28.78 0.24 -1.20
CA LEU A 46 28.12 0.57 -2.47
C LEU A 46 28.17 2.06 -2.84
N THR A 47 29.08 2.83 -2.21
CA THR A 47 29.24 4.28 -2.40
C THR A 47 29.56 4.67 -3.86
N PHE A 48 30.06 3.74 -4.67
CA PHE A 48 30.34 3.98 -6.08
C PHE A 48 29.08 4.10 -6.96
N LEU A 49 27.89 3.75 -6.46
CA LEU A 49 26.62 3.78 -7.20
C LEU A 49 25.88 5.13 -7.18
N VAL A 50 26.40 6.13 -6.44
CA VAL A 50 25.72 7.41 -6.15
C VAL A 50 25.24 8.16 -7.41
N LYS A 51 25.90 7.98 -8.56
CA LYS A 51 25.57 8.69 -9.81
C LYS A 51 24.73 7.88 -10.81
N ASN A 52 24.35 6.64 -10.50
CA ASN A 52 23.74 5.71 -11.47
C ASN A 52 22.21 5.63 -11.32
N TYR A 53 21.49 6.74 -11.52
CA TYR A 53 20.04 6.84 -11.30
C TYR A 53 19.18 5.94 -12.22
N CYS A 54 19.70 5.56 -13.40
CA CYS A 54 18.97 4.80 -14.42
C CYS A 54 19.08 3.27 -14.27
N LEU A 55 19.67 2.77 -13.17
CA LEU A 55 19.80 1.33 -12.98
C LEU A 55 18.42 0.67 -12.84
N THR A 56 18.22 -0.37 -13.63
CA THR A 56 17.03 -1.22 -13.62
C THR A 56 17.30 -2.57 -12.98
N GLU A 57 18.50 -3.13 -13.16
CA GLU A 57 18.87 -4.41 -12.57
C GLU A 57 20.25 -4.35 -11.93
N LEU A 58 20.33 -4.82 -10.68
CA LEU A 58 21.54 -4.82 -9.86
C LEU A 58 21.76 -6.21 -9.25
N TYR A 59 22.89 -6.80 -9.62
CA TYR A 59 23.30 -8.12 -9.16
C TYR A 59 24.57 -8.00 -8.34
N LEU A 60 24.45 -8.23 -7.02
CA LEU A 60 25.51 -8.09 -6.02
C LEU A 60 25.65 -9.37 -5.18
N ASN A 61 25.42 -10.51 -5.80
CA ASN A 61 25.44 -11.80 -5.12
C ASN A 61 26.85 -12.23 -4.76
N ASN A 62 27.01 -12.98 -3.65
CA ASN A 62 28.32 -13.43 -3.17
C ASN A 62 29.29 -12.24 -3.01
N ASN A 63 28.92 -11.29 -2.18
CA ASN A 63 29.78 -10.20 -1.74
C ASN A 63 29.86 -10.19 -0.21
N GLU A 64 30.60 -9.23 0.34
CA GLU A 64 30.82 -9.07 1.78
C GLU A 64 30.04 -7.85 2.31
N LEU A 65 28.85 -7.57 1.74
CA LEU A 65 28.07 -6.39 2.10
C LEU A 65 27.50 -6.54 3.52
N THR A 66 27.93 -5.67 4.43
CA THR A 66 27.43 -5.63 5.81
C THR A 66 26.29 -4.64 6.01
N ASP A 67 26.28 -3.56 5.21
CA ASP A 67 25.27 -2.51 5.24
C ASP A 67 25.02 -1.98 3.81
N ILE A 68 23.78 -1.60 3.54
CA ILE A 68 23.36 -0.94 2.28
C ILE A 68 22.81 0.47 2.52
N SER A 69 22.76 0.91 3.78
CA SER A 69 22.16 2.19 4.19
C SER A 69 22.83 3.38 3.48
N GLY A 70 22.01 4.26 2.92
CA GLY A 70 22.44 5.46 2.20
C GLY A 70 23.00 5.25 0.79
N ALA A 71 23.12 4.01 0.32
CA ALA A 71 23.77 3.72 -0.95
C ALA A 71 22.81 3.38 -2.11
N LEU A 72 21.53 3.08 -1.83
CA LEU A 72 20.57 2.60 -2.86
C LEU A 72 19.31 3.46 -2.95
N ARG A 73 19.06 4.36 -2.00
CA ARG A 73 17.85 5.19 -1.92
C ARG A 73 17.56 6.00 -3.18
N HIS A 74 18.57 6.40 -3.95
CA HIS A 74 18.42 7.19 -5.18
C HIS A 74 18.07 6.35 -6.42
N LEU A 75 18.11 5.02 -6.33
CA LEU A 75 17.85 4.10 -7.45
C LEU A 75 16.34 3.83 -7.63
N CYS A 76 15.57 4.88 -7.94
CA CYS A 76 14.11 4.80 -8.06
C CYS A 76 13.61 3.90 -9.20
N SER A 77 14.45 3.68 -10.23
CA SER A 77 14.13 2.87 -11.41
C SER A 77 14.48 1.39 -11.27
N LEU A 78 15.04 0.97 -10.13
CA LEU A 78 15.48 -0.41 -9.95
C LEU A 78 14.28 -1.36 -9.82
N GLN A 79 14.28 -2.41 -10.63
CA GLN A 79 13.24 -3.44 -10.69
C GLN A 79 13.71 -4.77 -10.11
N ILE A 80 15.00 -5.10 -10.30
CA ILE A 80 15.59 -6.36 -9.86
C ILE A 80 16.81 -6.07 -9.00
N LEU A 81 16.80 -6.59 -7.77
CA LEU A 81 17.91 -6.50 -6.82
C LEU A 81 18.24 -7.86 -6.23
N PHE A 82 19.42 -8.38 -6.56
CA PHE A 82 19.92 -9.61 -5.96
C PHE A 82 21.09 -9.32 -5.03
N LEU A 83 20.90 -9.67 -3.76
CA LEU A 83 21.84 -9.46 -2.65
C LEU A 83 22.06 -10.76 -1.87
N HIS A 84 21.81 -11.93 -2.48
CA HIS A 84 21.95 -13.19 -1.77
C HIS A 84 23.42 -13.51 -1.46
N LYS A 85 23.66 -14.25 -0.37
CA LYS A 85 25.03 -14.56 0.11
C LYS A 85 25.84 -13.28 0.35
N ASN A 86 25.35 -12.44 1.26
CA ASN A 86 26.03 -11.27 1.80
C ASN A 86 25.98 -11.32 3.34
N GLU A 87 26.52 -10.30 4.00
CA GLU A 87 26.61 -10.23 5.46
C GLU A 87 25.61 -9.23 6.08
N LEU A 88 24.45 -9.02 5.44
CA LEU A 88 23.45 -8.07 5.93
C LEU A 88 22.79 -8.59 7.22
N LYS A 89 23.00 -7.89 8.34
CA LYS A 89 22.50 -8.27 9.67
C LYS A 89 21.22 -7.56 10.09
N ASN A 90 21.08 -6.29 9.72
CA ASN A 90 20.01 -5.43 10.23
C ASN A 90 18.84 -5.35 9.25
N LEU A 91 17.76 -6.07 9.55
CA LEU A 91 16.55 -6.06 8.73
C LEU A 91 15.92 -4.67 8.59
N GLY A 92 15.70 -3.96 9.71
CA GLY A 92 15.07 -2.64 9.70
C GLY A 92 15.85 -1.58 8.91
N LYS A 93 17.19 -1.60 8.98
CA LYS A 93 18.04 -0.69 8.20
C LYS A 93 17.94 -0.99 6.70
N THR A 94 18.07 -2.26 6.34
CA THR A 94 17.97 -2.76 4.95
C THR A 94 16.62 -2.37 4.34
N VAL A 95 15.52 -2.64 5.04
CA VAL A 95 14.17 -2.34 4.57
C VAL A 95 13.91 -0.85 4.47
N LYS A 96 14.41 -0.05 5.42
CA LYS A 96 14.27 1.42 5.39
C LYS A 96 14.93 2.02 4.15
N GLU A 97 16.08 1.49 3.74
CA GLU A 97 16.77 1.92 2.53
C GLU A 97 15.95 1.56 1.28
N LEU A 98 15.44 0.34 1.20
CA LEU A 98 14.69 -0.16 0.06
C LEU A 98 13.28 0.45 -0.06
N LYS A 99 12.70 0.98 1.03
CA LYS A 99 11.33 1.50 1.08
C LYS A 99 11.07 2.61 0.05
N GLY A 100 12.10 3.36 -0.34
CA GLY A 100 12.00 4.40 -1.37
C GLY A 100 11.87 3.88 -2.81
N MET A 101 12.09 2.58 -3.03
CA MET A 101 12.19 1.98 -4.36
C MET A 101 10.83 1.46 -4.83
N ILE A 102 10.07 2.36 -5.45
CA ILE A 102 8.69 2.10 -5.88
C ILE A 102 8.63 1.05 -7.01
N SER A 103 9.67 0.98 -7.85
CA SER A 103 9.73 0.10 -9.02
C SER A 103 10.24 -1.31 -8.71
N LEU A 104 10.66 -1.59 -7.47
CA LEU A 104 11.33 -2.85 -7.12
C LEU A 104 10.34 -4.03 -7.12
N GLN A 105 10.48 -4.92 -8.10
CA GLN A 105 9.58 -6.08 -8.27
C GLN A 105 10.21 -7.37 -7.75
N THR A 106 11.52 -7.54 -7.92
CA THR A 106 12.22 -8.77 -7.54
C THR A 106 13.34 -8.47 -6.56
N LEU A 107 13.31 -9.14 -5.40
CA LEU A 107 14.29 -9.00 -4.34
C LEU A 107 14.76 -10.38 -3.87
N ASN A 108 16.08 -10.57 -3.80
CA ASN A 108 16.69 -11.76 -3.18
C ASN A 108 17.64 -11.33 -2.06
N LEU A 109 17.36 -11.74 -0.83
CA LEU A 109 18.20 -11.53 0.36
C LEU A 109 18.50 -12.84 1.10
N PHE A 110 18.12 -14.01 0.56
CA PHE A 110 18.42 -15.30 1.16
C PHE A 110 19.94 -15.47 1.40
N GLN A 111 20.29 -16.29 2.40
CA GLN A 111 21.69 -16.46 2.83
C GLN A 111 22.35 -15.13 3.26
N ASN A 112 21.58 -14.26 3.92
CA ASN A 112 22.09 -13.19 4.75
C ASN A 112 21.72 -13.46 6.21
N PRO A 113 22.51 -12.97 7.19
CA PRO A 113 22.18 -13.09 8.61
C PRO A 113 20.76 -12.58 8.96
N LEU A 114 20.27 -11.53 8.30
CA LEU A 114 18.92 -11.00 8.49
C LEU A 114 17.79 -11.95 8.07
N ALA A 115 18.08 -12.96 7.24
CA ALA A 115 17.07 -13.89 6.73
C ALA A 115 16.78 -15.04 7.70
N TYR A 116 17.54 -15.15 8.79
CA TYR A 116 17.30 -16.12 9.86
C TYR A 116 16.21 -15.66 10.85
N ASP A 117 15.81 -14.40 10.80
CA ASP A 117 14.70 -13.89 11.61
C ASP A 117 13.39 -14.55 11.16
N PRO A 118 12.56 -15.11 12.08
CA PRO A 118 11.31 -15.77 11.72
C PRO A 118 10.31 -14.84 11.02
N ASP A 119 10.32 -13.54 11.35
CA ASP A 119 9.38 -12.55 10.81
C ASP A 119 9.94 -11.83 9.58
N TYR A 120 11.19 -12.13 9.19
CA TYR A 120 11.89 -11.53 8.05
C TYR A 120 10.99 -11.38 6.81
N ARG A 121 10.38 -12.48 6.38
CA ARG A 121 9.61 -12.52 5.14
C ARG A 121 8.38 -11.62 5.20
N LEU A 122 7.60 -11.70 6.28
CA LEU A 122 6.40 -10.90 6.45
C LEU A 122 6.74 -9.41 6.63
N TYR A 123 7.81 -9.12 7.37
CA TYR A 123 8.30 -7.76 7.58
C TYR A 123 8.69 -7.09 6.25
N VAL A 124 9.47 -7.79 5.41
CA VAL A 124 9.84 -7.31 4.07
C VAL A 124 8.59 -7.07 3.22
N ILE A 125 7.66 -8.03 3.19
CA ILE A 125 6.41 -7.91 2.41
C ILE A 125 5.55 -6.71 2.85
N TYR A 126 5.50 -6.43 4.15
CA TYR A 126 4.74 -5.31 4.69
C TYR A 126 5.31 -3.95 4.26
N PHE A 127 6.62 -3.77 4.41
CA PHE A 127 7.27 -2.48 4.15
C PHE A 127 7.61 -2.24 2.68
N LEU A 128 7.68 -3.30 1.86
CA LEU A 128 8.01 -3.24 0.43
C LEU A 128 6.85 -3.81 -0.40
N PRO A 129 5.72 -3.09 -0.52
CA PRO A 129 4.54 -3.60 -1.20
C PRO A 129 4.77 -3.81 -2.71
N SER A 130 5.72 -3.10 -3.31
CA SER A 130 6.11 -3.22 -4.74
C SER A 130 6.70 -4.58 -5.09
N VAL A 131 7.31 -5.28 -4.12
CA VAL A 131 7.97 -6.57 -4.36
C VAL A 131 6.94 -7.65 -4.65
N GLN A 132 7.09 -8.31 -5.80
CA GLN A 132 6.25 -9.42 -6.26
C GLN A 132 6.95 -10.75 -6.04
N LEU A 133 8.28 -10.80 -6.21
CA LEU A 133 9.09 -12.01 -6.03
C LEU A 133 10.14 -11.76 -4.94
N LEU A 134 10.06 -12.51 -3.85
CA LEU A 134 10.97 -12.45 -2.72
C LEU A 134 11.63 -13.81 -2.49
N ASP A 135 12.97 -13.86 -2.54
CA ASP A 135 13.77 -15.07 -2.32
C ASP A 135 13.38 -16.24 -3.22
N ARG A 136 13.15 -15.93 -4.50
CA ARG A 136 12.67 -16.85 -5.55
C ARG A 136 11.26 -17.40 -5.31
N LYS A 137 10.51 -16.86 -4.35
CA LYS A 137 9.12 -17.22 -4.07
C LYS A 137 8.19 -16.05 -4.36
N LEU A 138 7.09 -16.32 -5.06
CA LEU A 138 6.06 -15.31 -5.31
C LEU A 138 5.44 -14.87 -3.98
N VAL A 139 5.21 -13.57 -3.84
CA VAL A 139 4.50 -12.99 -2.70
C VAL A 139 3.01 -13.17 -2.93
N THR A 140 2.38 -13.99 -2.09
CA THR A 140 0.95 -14.29 -2.18
C THR A 140 0.11 -13.26 -1.42
N GLN A 141 -1.17 -13.13 -1.80
CA GLN A 141 -2.08 -12.22 -1.11
C GLN A 141 -2.29 -12.59 0.37
N ARG A 142 -2.31 -13.89 0.70
CA ARG A 142 -2.43 -14.37 2.08
C ARG A 142 -1.25 -13.92 2.94
N GLU A 143 -0.03 -13.91 2.40
CA GLU A 143 1.14 -13.41 3.10
C GLU A 143 1.04 -11.89 3.33
N ARG A 144 0.51 -11.13 2.36
CA ARG A 144 0.29 -9.68 2.54
C ARG A 144 -0.71 -9.39 3.65
N GLU A 145 -1.82 -10.11 3.69
CA GLU A 145 -2.82 -9.99 4.75
C GLU A 145 -2.23 -10.38 6.11
N SER A 146 -1.49 -11.49 6.16
CA SER A 146 -0.79 -11.94 7.38
C SER A 146 0.24 -10.92 7.87
N ALA A 147 0.98 -10.30 6.94
CA ALA A 147 1.95 -9.27 7.26
C ALA A 147 1.31 -8.01 7.86
N ILE A 148 0.11 -7.63 7.39
CA ILE A 148 -0.67 -6.53 7.98
C ILE A 148 -1.09 -6.88 9.42
N HIS A 149 -1.56 -8.10 9.66
CA HIS A 149 -1.91 -8.58 11.00
C HIS A 149 -0.74 -8.50 11.98
N LEU A 150 0.47 -8.85 11.53
CA LEU A 150 1.67 -8.84 12.35
C LEU A 150 2.23 -7.43 12.59
N CYS A 151 2.34 -6.62 11.53
CA CYS A 151 3.04 -5.33 11.59
C CYS A 151 2.12 -4.15 11.97
N ASN A 152 0.81 -4.24 11.73
CA ASN A 152 -0.15 -3.20 12.06
C ASN A 152 -1.52 -3.81 12.45
N PRO A 153 -1.66 -4.29 13.70
CA PRO A 153 -2.88 -4.97 14.16
C PRO A 153 -4.10 -4.04 14.18
N LYS A 154 -3.90 -2.72 14.38
CA LYS A 154 -4.99 -1.73 14.32
C LYS A 154 -5.58 -1.66 12.92
N ARG A 155 -4.73 -1.52 11.90
CA ARG A 155 -5.15 -1.52 10.49
C ARG A 155 -5.80 -2.84 10.11
N ALA A 156 -5.28 -3.96 10.59
CA ALA A 156 -5.87 -5.26 10.36
C ALA A 156 -7.30 -5.36 10.93
N TRP A 157 -7.49 -4.88 12.16
CA TRP A 157 -8.81 -4.84 12.81
C TRP A 157 -9.81 -3.95 12.07
N VAL A 158 -9.36 -2.79 11.57
CA VAL A 158 -10.18 -1.92 10.73
C VAL A 158 -10.56 -2.64 9.43
N MET A 159 -9.62 -3.28 8.73
CA MET A 159 -9.92 -4.01 7.49
C MET A 159 -10.92 -5.15 7.69
N GLN A 160 -10.92 -5.80 8.87
CA GLN A 160 -11.92 -6.81 9.22
C GLN A 160 -13.29 -6.19 9.56
N SER A 161 -13.30 -4.98 10.12
CA SER A 161 -14.53 -4.29 10.56
C SER A 161 -15.20 -3.49 9.45
N VAL A 162 -14.46 -3.02 8.44
CA VAL A 162 -14.97 -2.30 7.27
C VAL A 162 -15.49 -3.30 6.24
N ALA A 163 -16.54 -4.03 6.59
CA ALA A 163 -17.28 -4.87 5.68
C ALA A 163 -18.32 -4.05 4.92
N PHE A 164 -17.95 -3.43 3.80
CA PHE A 164 -18.96 -2.95 2.84
C PHE A 164 -19.54 -4.18 2.12
N GLY A 165 -20.79 -4.54 2.42
CA GLY A 165 -21.54 -5.56 1.68
C GLY A 165 -21.19 -7.02 1.95
N LYS A 166 -20.28 -7.36 2.88
CA LYS A 166 -20.14 -8.76 3.35
C LYS A 166 -21.26 -9.08 4.32
N ARG A 167 -22.21 -9.91 3.89
CA ARG A 167 -23.10 -10.61 4.82
C ARG A 167 -22.25 -11.63 5.58
N VAL A 168 -22.00 -11.32 6.84
CA VAL A 168 -21.39 -12.28 7.77
C VAL A 168 -22.54 -13.16 8.26
N ASP A 169 -22.58 -14.41 7.79
CA ASP A 169 -23.43 -15.47 8.35
C ASP A 169 -22.84 -15.95 9.68
N THR A 170 -22.68 -15.04 10.64
CA THR A 170 -22.48 -15.46 12.03
C THR A 170 -23.86 -15.78 12.55
N SER A 171 -24.15 -17.08 12.74
CA SER A 171 -25.33 -17.52 13.46
C SER A 171 -25.31 -16.89 14.85
N LEU A 172 -26.10 -15.82 15.04
CA LEU A 172 -26.31 -15.22 16.34
C LEU A 172 -27.02 -16.25 17.20
N ARG A 173 -26.26 -16.77 18.17
CA ARG A 173 -26.72 -17.69 19.21
C ARG A 173 -27.96 -17.09 19.86
N THR A 174 -29.09 -17.77 19.69
CA THR A 174 -30.41 -17.35 20.18
C THR A 174 -30.41 -17.34 21.70
N THR A 175 -30.27 -16.17 22.31
CA THR A 175 -30.71 -15.96 23.70
C THR A 175 -32.10 -15.33 23.67
N VAL A 176 -33.07 -16.16 24.05
CA VAL A 176 -34.49 -15.84 24.22
C VAL A 176 -34.66 -14.71 25.25
N GLY A 177 -35.45 -13.69 24.91
CA GLY A 177 -35.71 -12.54 25.78
C GLY A 177 -36.91 -11.71 25.34
N SER A 178 -38.12 -12.23 25.63
CA SER A 178 -39.39 -11.56 25.94
C SER A 178 -39.73 -10.16 25.36
N SER A 179 -40.72 -10.17 24.46
CA SER A 179 -41.88 -9.26 24.31
C SER A 179 -41.83 -7.79 24.79
N ARG A 180 -42.12 -6.85 23.87
CA ARG A 180 -43.30 -5.94 23.85
C ARG A 180 -43.25 -4.96 22.66
N CYS A 181 -44.36 -4.84 21.93
CA CYS A 181 -44.58 -3.86 20.87
C CYS A 181 -44.79 -2.42 21.43
N PRO A 182 -44.57 -1.37 20.61
CA PRO A 182 -44.28 -0.01 21.08
C PRO A 182 -45.48 0.95 21.08
N GLN A 183 -45.40 1.99 21.92
CA GLN A 183 -46.26 3.20 21.91
C GLN A 183 -45.68 4.28 20.95
N PRO A 184 -46.49 5.23 20.45
CA PRO A 184 -46.11 6.11 19.35
C PRO A 184 -45.20 7.28 19.78
N ALA A 185 -44.50 7.81 18.77
CA ALA A 185 -43.34 8.68 18.83
C ALA A 185 -43.52 9.99 19.62
N ARG A 186 -42.61 10.24 20.56
CA ARG A 186 -42.20 11.60 20.96
C ARG A 186 -40.99 12.00 20.12
N ARG A 187 -41.07 13.16 19.46
CA ARG A 187 -39.96 13.79 18.73
C ARG A 187 -38.75 13.94 19.67
N PRO A 188 -37.55 13.44 19.35
CA PRO A 188 -36.38 13.74 20.16
C PRO A 188 -35.91 15.16 19.86
N ILE A 189 -35.84 15.96 20.91
CA ILE A 189 -35.12 17.24 20.95
C ILE A 189 -33.64 16.93 20.76
N VAL A 190 -32.99 17.61 19.81
CA VAL A 190 -31.54 17.52 19.58
C VAL A 190 -30.82 18.22 20.73
N PRO A 191 -29.89 17.55 21.46
CA PRO A 191 -29.08 18.20 22.48
C PRO A 191 -28.18 19.27 21.84
N SER A 192 -28.09 20.45 22.44
CA SER A 192 -27.23 21.53 21.97
C SER A 192 -25.76 21.09 22.00
N GLY A 193 -25.15 20.98 20.81
CA GLY A 193 -23.74 20.59 20.63
C GLY A 193 -23.51 19.46 19.63
N HIS A 194 -24.53 18.95 18.93
CA HIS A 194 -24.38 17.94 17.88
C HIS A 194 -24.83 18.51 16.53
N GLU A 195 -23.88 18.87 15.68
CA GLU A 195 -24.15 19.28 14.30
C GLU A 195 -24.30 18.05 13.40
N PHE A 196 -25.28 18.12 12.51
CA PHE A 196 -25.50 17.14 11.45
C PHE A 196 -24.35 17.25 10.44
N GLY A 197 -23.59 16.19 10.24
CA GLY A 197 -22.43 16.20 9.35
C GLY A 197 -22.82 16.39 7.88
N ASN A 198 -22.78 17.62 7.39
CA ASN A 198 -22.77 17.91 5.95
C ASN A 198 -21.34 17.78 5.41
N ASN A 199 -21.19 17.34 4.15
CA ASN A 199 -19.92 17.16 3.43
C ASN A 199 -19.05 18.44 3.28
N THR A 200 -19.46 19.55 3.90
CA THR A 200 -18.75 20.83 3.93
C THR A 200 -17.90 21.03 5.18
N ASN A 201 -18.11 20.27 6.27
CA ASN A 201 -17.27 20.36 7.47
C ASN A 201 -16.05 19.43 7.33
N LYS A 202 -15.01 19.93 6.66
CA LYS A 202 -13.66 19.36 6.78
C LYS A 202 -13.12 19.70 8.16
N VAL A 203 -13.32 18.80 9.14
CA VAL A 203 -12.43 18.77 10.30
C VAL A 203 -11.03 18.51 9.74
N PRO A 204 -10.03 19.37 9.97
CA PRO A 204 -8.69 19.14 9.48
C PRO A 204 -8.09 18.02 10.31
N PHE A 205 -8.17 16.79 9.81
CA PHE A 205 -7.39 15.69 10.33
C PHE A 205 -5.99 15.78 9.70
N GLU A 206 -4.94 15.87 10.53
CA GLU A 206 -3.55 15.86 10.04
C GLU A 206 -3.17 14.51 9.42
N ASP A 207 -3.76 13.43 9.93
CA ASP A 207 -3.62 12.07 9.42
C ASP A 207 -4.96 11.59 8.81
N PRO A 208 -5.01 11.18 7.53
CA PRO A 208 -6.20 10.58 6.94
C PRO A 208 -6.69 9.32 7.67
N GLU A 209 -5.86 8.63 8.45
CA GLU A 209 -6.29 7.47 9.25
C GLU A 209 -7.20 7.83 10.43
N ASP A 210 -7.03 9.02 11.04
CA ASP A 210 -7.86 9.49 12.15
C ASP A 210 -9.29 9.85 11.70
N ALA A 211 -9.41 10.44 10.50
CA ALA A 211 -10.69 10.73 9.87
C ALA A 211 -11.52 9.45 9.66
N VAL A 212 -10.86 8.36 9.29
CA VAL A 212 -11.47 7.05 9.05
C VAL A 212 -11.90 6.41 10.37
N LEU A 213 -11.09 6.51 11.43
CA LEU A 213 -11.43 5.98 12.76
C LEU A 213 -12.66 6.68 13.36
N VAL A 214 -12.76 8.00 13.25
CA VAL A 214 -13.92 8.75 13.73
C VAL A 214 -15.17 8.36 12.94
N ARG A 215 -15.09 8.23 11.61
CA ARG A 215 -16.23 7.77 10.79
C ARG A 215 -16.65 6.34 11.07
N ALA A 216 -15.70 5.45 11.41
CA ALA A 216 -16.00 4.05 11.70
C ALA A 216 -16.65 3.87 13.09
N THR A 217 -16.30 4.73 14.06
CA THR A 217 -16.80 4.65 15.44
C THR A 217 -18.09 5.45 15.65
N THR A 218 -18.33 6.48 14.84
CA THR A 218 -19.61 7.20 14.83
C THR A 218 -20.64 6.36 14.08
N ARG A 219 -21.56 5.73 14.83
CA ARG A 219 -22.72 5.06 14.24
C ARG A 219 -23.51 6.07 13.41
N SER A 220 -23.33 6.02 12.10
CA SER A 220 -24.09 6.83 11.17
C SER A 220 -25.53 6.32 11.21
N LEU A 221 -26.48 7.17 11.63
CA LEU A 221 -27.90 6.90 11.53
C LEU A 221 -28.21 6.59 10.06
N MET A 222 -28.55 5.34 9.75
CA MET A 222 -28.80 4.95 8.38
C MET A 222 -30.25 5.32 8.06
N GLU A 223 -30.43 6.34 7.23
CA GLU A 223 -31.73 6.81 6.78
C GLU A 223 -31.94 6.39 5.33
N PHE A 224 -32.98 5.59 5.09
CA PHE A 224 -33.46 5.31 3.74
C PHE A 224 -34.75 6.05 3.52
N SER A 225 -34.84 6.78 2.41
CA SER A 225 -36.08 7.41 2.00
C SER A 225 -36.52 6.93 0.63
N SER A 226 -37.73 6.41 0.56
CA SER A 226 -38.39 6.05 -0.69
C SER A 226 -39.49 7.04 -1.01
N VAL A 227 -39.56 7.44 -2.28
CA VAL A 227 -40.66 8.23 -2.85
C VAL A 227 -41.29 7.40 -3.94
N ASP A 228 -42.63 7.41 -4.00
CA ASP A 228 -43.37 6.75 -5.07
C ASP A 228 -43.25 7.57 -6.36
N TRP A 229 -42.33 7.18 -7.24
CA TRP A 229 -42.03 7.88 -8.48
C TRP A 229 -43.20 7.92 -9.47
N ASN A 230 -44.19 7.02 -9.32
CA ASN A 230 -45.37 7.01 -10.19
C ASN A 230 -46.31 8.19 -9.92
N LYS A 231 -46.20 8.82 -8.75
CA LYS A 231 -46.95 10.04 -8.39
C LYS A 231 -46.24 11.33 -8.81
N VAL A 232 -44.98 11.24 -9.25
CA VAL A 232 -44.17 12.40 -9.62
C VAL A 232 -44.47 12.78 -11.07
N ALA A 233 -45.09 13.95 -11.28
CA ALA A 233 -45.42 14.43 -12.62
C ALA A 233 -44.16 14.59 -13.49
N THR A 234 -44.23 14.07 -14.72
CA THR A 234 -43.15 14.18 -15.70
C THR A 234 -42.97 15.64 -16.15
N CYS A 235 -41.79 15.98 -16.66
CA CYS A 235 -41.49 17.35 -17.08
C CYS A 235 -42.45 17.90 -18.15
N GLN A 236 -43.01 17.03 -18.99
CA GLN A 236 -43.95 17.40 -20.03
C GLN A 236 -45.35 17.68 -19.47
N GLU A 237 -45.78 16.89 -18.47
CA GLU A 237 -47.05 17.09 -17.77
C GLU A 237 -47.06 18.36 -16.91
N ARG A 238 -45.92 18.71 -16.29
CA ARG A 238 -45.74 19.98 -15.56
C ARG A 238 -45.85 21.21 -16.46
N ARG A 239 -45.50 21.09 -17.75
CA ARG A 239 -45.57 22.19 -18.72
C ARG A 239 -46.98 22.41 -19.27
N LEU A 240 -47.80 21.36 -19.31
CA LEU A 240 -49.10 21.37 -19.98
C LEU A 240 -50.29 21.60 -19.03
N LYS A 241 -50.12 21.48 -17.70
CA LYS A 241 -51.21 21.65 -16.73
C LYS A 241 -50.91 22.70 -15.67
N ASN A 242 -51.88 23.60 -15.44
CA ASN A 242 -52.12 24.29 -14.16
C ASN A 242 -52.72 23.29 -13.13
N LYS A 243 -52.08 22.16 -12.87
CA LYS A 243 -52.52 21.21 -11.83
C LYS A 243 -51.80 21.58 -10.53
N ALA A 244 -52.55 21.80 -9.45
CA ALA A 244 -51.96 21.96 -8.12
C ALA A 244 -51.14 20.70 -7.79
N GLU A 245 -49.87 20.89 -7.44
CA GLU A 245 -48.99 19.80 -7.00
C GLU A 245 -49.51 19.25 -5.67
N GLU A 246 -49.97 18.00 -5.65
CA GLU A 246 -50.22 17.30 -4.39
C GLU A 246 -48.88 17.06 -3.68
N PRO A 247 -48.78 17.28 -2.36
CA PRO A 247 -47.54 17.08 -1.63
C PRO A 247 -47.13 15.60 -1.68
N LEU A 248 -45.93 15.35 -2.19
CA LEU A 248 -45.37 14.00 -2.29
C LEU A 248 -45.10 13.42 -0.90
N GLU A 249 -45.74 12.31 -0.57
CA GLU A 249 -45.43 11.54 0.64
C GLU A 249 -44.10 10.82 0.47
N LYS A 250 -43.11 11.24 1.26
CA LYS A 250 -41.80 10.62 1.38
C LYS A 250 -41.81 9.69 2.59
N LEU A 251 -41.57 8.41 2.37
CA LEU A 251 -41.46 7.44 3.46
C LEU A 251 -39.99 7.30 3.84
N THR A 252 -39.67 7.73 5.06
CA THR A 252 -38.32 7.71 5.59
C THR A 252 -38.23 6.68 6.71
N VAL A 253 -37.35 5.70 6.55
CA VAL A 253 -37.04 4.69 7.56
C VAL A 253 -35.64 4.98 8.12
N GLN A 254 -35.55 5.20 9.42
CA GLN A 254 -34.29 5.44 10.13
C GLN A 254 -33.94 4.20 10.96
N PHE A 255 -32.71 3.70 10.79
CA PHE A 255 -32.15 2.61 11.58
C PHE A 255 -31.15 3.17 12.59
N LYS A 256 -31.35 2.85 13.87
CA LYS A 256 -30.46 3.18 14.98
C LYS A 256 -29.54 2.02 15.33
#